data_AF-A0A2V4T7V6-F1
#
_entry.id   AF-A0A2V4T7V6-F1
#
_cell.length_a   1.000
_cell.length_b   1.000
_cell.length_c   1.000
_cell.angle_alpha   90.00
_cell.angle_beta   90.00
_cell.angle_gamma   90.00
#
_symmetry.space_group_name_H-M   'P 1'
#
loop_
_entity.id
_entity.type
_entity.pdbx_description
1 polymer ?
#
loop_
_entity_poly.entity_id
_entity_poly.type
_entity_poly.pdbx_seq_one_letter_code
_entity_poly.pdbx_strand_id
1 'polypeptide(L)'
;MGGNPYDPLTTINSTKELIMADANLNALPAHPERHATVQQRMRWRPPPKWQGQWKNPAFFPLLRIAGKWLIQAGFESGQRVRITVEHGRLIVTPD
;
A
#
# COMPACT_ATOMS: atom_id res chain seq x y z
N MET A 1 -10.20 -22.19 -57.48
CA MET A 1 -9.61 -22.78 -56.27
C MET A 1 -10.27 -22.08 -55.08
N GLY A 2 -11.21 -22.77 -54.42
CA GLY A 2 -12.01 -22.20 -53.33
C GLY A 2 -11.32 -22.40 -51.99
N GLY A 3 -11.01 -21.30 -51.30
CA GLY A 3 -10.51 -21.34 -49.92
C GLY A 3 -11.62 -21.78 -48.97
N ASN A 4 -11.26 -22.63 -48.00
CA ASN A 4 -12.14 -23.14 -46.97
C ASN A 4 -12.63 -21.98 -46.07
N PRO A 5 -13.95 -21.74 -45.93
CA PRO A 5 -14.47 -20.64 -45.11
C PRO A 5 -14.28 -20.84 -43.60
N TYR A 6 -13.70 -21.98 -43.18
CA TYR A 6 -13.40 -22.32 -41.78
C TYR A 6 -11.91 -22.19 -41.41
N ASP A 7 -11.06 -21.66 -42.30
CA ASP A 7 -9.68 -21.36 -41.91
C ASP A 7 -9.65 -20.12 -41.00
N PRO A 8 -9.19 -20.22 -39.74
CA PRO A 8 -9.09 -19.06 -38.88
C PRO A 8 -8.05 -18.10 -39.46
N LEU A 9 -8.51 -16.90 -39.87
CA LEU A 9 -7.66 -15.79 -40.29
C LEU A 9 -6.79 -15.34 -39.12
N THR A 10 -5.68 -16.04 -38.90
CA THR A 10 -4.70 -15.71 -37.88
C THR A 10 -3.89 -14.52 -38.36
N THR A 11 -4.48 -13.34 -38.25
CA THR A 11 -3.80 -12.08 -38.52
C THR A 11 -2.83 -11.81 -37.37
N ILE A 12 -1.60 -11.38 -37.66
CA ILE A 12 -0.58 -10.95 -36.69
C ILE A 12 -1.10 -10.04 -35.56
N ASN A 13 -2.15 -9.26 -35.83
CA ASN A 13 -2.82 -8.43 -34.84
C ASN A 13 -3.55 -9.26 -33.77
N SER A 14 -4.17 -10.38 -34.14
CA SER A 14 -4.87 -11.29 -33.23
C SER A 14 -3.89 -11.97 -32.25
N THR A 15 -2.70 -12.35 -32.71
CA THR A 15 -1.66 -12.89 -31.82
C THR A 15 -1.19 -11.84 -30.82
N LYS A 16 -0.99 -10.59 -31.26
CA LYS A 16 -0.61 -9.50 -30.37
C LYS A 16 -1.70 -9.18 -29.35
N GLU A 17 -2.97 -9.20 -29.77
CA GLU A 17 -4.12 -9.01 -28.88
C GLU A 17 -4.27 -10.15 -27.86
N LEU A 18 -4.05 -11.40 -28.26
CA LEU A 18 -4.04 -12.55 -27.35
C LEU A 18 -2.90 -12.46 -26.32
N ILE A 19 -1.70 -12.02 -26.75
CA ILE A 19 -0.56 -11.79 -25.85
C ILE A 19 -0.88 -10.68 -24.84
N MET A 20 -1.50 -9.57 -25.29
CA MET A 20 -1.89 -8.48 -24.39
C MET A 20 -3.01 -8.91 -23.43
N ALA A 21 -3.98 -9.71 -23.89
CA ALA A 21 -5.04 -10.23 -23.05
C ALA A 21 -4.50 -11.19 -21.99
N ASP A 22 -3.59 -12.10 -22.36
CA ASP A 22 -2.93 -13.03 -21.44
C ASP A 22 -2.03 -12.29 -20.43
N ALA A 23 -1.29 -11.27 -20.86
CA ALA A 23 -0.48 -10.43 -19.97
C ALA A 23 -1.33 -9.64 -18.96
N ASN A 24 -2.50 -9.15 -19.36
CA ASN A 24 -3.45 -8.49 -18.45
C ASN A 24 -4.11 -9.49 -17.49
N LEU A 25 -4.42 -10.70 -17.97
CA LEU A 25 -5.00 -11.77 -17.14
C LEU A 25 -3.99 -12.29 -16.10
N ASN A 26 -2.71 -12.32 -16.46
CA ASN A 26 -1.60 -12.72 -15.60
C ASN A 26 -0.95 -11.55 -14.84
N ALA A 27 -1.46 -10.33 -15.00
CA ALA A 27 -1.03 -9.20 -14.20
C ALA A 27 -1.43 -9.48 -12.74
N LEU A 28 -0.46 -9.88 -11.93
CA LEU A 28 -0.60 -9.96 -10.48
C LEU A 28 -1.21 -8.63 -10.02
N PRO A 29 -2.36 -8.63 -9.31
CA PRO A 29 -2.91 -7.38 -8.81
C PRO A 29 -1.83 -6.77 -7.93
N ALA A 30 -1.25 -5.65 -8.36
CA ALA A 30 -0.24 -4.90 -7.64
C ALA A 30 -0.80 -4.59 -6.25
N HIS A 31 -0.51 -5.44 -5.26
CA HIS A 31 -1.31 -5.62 -4.05
C HIS A 31 -1.62 -4.28 -3.37
N PRO A 32 -2.81 -3.68 -3.57
CA PRO A 32 -3.00 -2.26 -3.28
C PRO A 32 -3.48 -2.03 -1.85
N GLU A 33 -4.09 -3.03 -1.22
CA GLU A 33 -4.73 -2.87 0.09
C GLU A 33 -4.10 -3.77 1.15
N ARG A 34 -3.75 -3.16 2.28
CA ARG A 34 -3.21 -3.83 3.47
C ARG A 34 -3.88 -3.25 4.71
N HIS A 35 -4.36 -4.12 5.58
CA HIS A 35 -4.94 -3.71 6.85
C HIS A 35 -3.88 -3.76 7.96
N ALA A 36 -3.83 -2.72 8.77
CA ALA A 36 -3.04 -2.66 9.99
C ALA A 36 -3.94 -2.29 11.16
N THR A 37 -3.78 -2.99 12.28
CA THR A 37 -4.53 -2.71 13.50
C THR A 37 -3.84 -1.61 14.28
N VAL A 38 -4.57 -0.54 14.61
CA VAL A 38 -4.10 0.48 15.55
C VAL A 38 -4.01 -0.16 16.93
N GLN A 39 -2.80 -0.26 17.46
CA GLN A 39 -2.56 -0.82 18.79
C GLN A 39 -2.65 0.29 19.82
N GLN A 40 -3.18 -0.02 21.00
CA GLN A 40 -3.07 0.87 22.15
C GLN A 40 -1.73 0.64 22.85
N ARG A 41 -0.97 1.72 23.07
CA ARG A 41 0.24 1.64 23.91
C ARG A 41 0.18 2.59 25.09
N MET A 42 0.56 2.06 26.25
CA MET A 42 0.77 2.80 27.49
C MET A 42 2.12 3.51 27.41
N ARG A 43 2.16 4.82 27.69
CA ARG A 43 3.43 5.53 27.90
C ARG A 43 3.43 6.14 29.29
N TRP A 44 4.33 5.67 30.14
CA TRP A 44 4.70 6.38 31.35
C TRP A 44 5.35 7.70 30.95
N ARG A 45 4.60 8.79 31.03
CA ARG A 45 5.18 10.13 30.94
C ARG A 45 5.41 10.64 32.36
N PRO A 46 6.61 11.15 32.68
CA PRO A 46 6.77 11.87 33.92
C PRO A 46 5.79 13.04 33.94
N PRO A 47 5.17 13.35 35.09
CA PRO A 47 4.20 14.44 35.18
C PRO A 47 4.86 15.76 34.76
N PRO A 48 4.11 16.71 34.17
CA PRO A 48 4.59 18.06 33.97
C PRO A 48 5.08 18.62 35.31
N LYS A 49 6.22 19.31 35.32
CA LYS A 49 6.94 19.78 36.53
C LYS A 49 6.07 20.58 37.52
N TRP A 50 4.94 21.11 37.06
CA TRP A 50 4.00 21.96 37.81
C TRP A 50 2.77 21.22 38.37
N GLN A 51 2.54 19.96 38.00
CA GLN A 51 1.42 19.15 38.48
C GLN A 51 2.01 18.00 39.29
N GLY A 52 2.24 18.22 40.58
CA GLY A 52 2.90 17.32 41.54
C GLY A 52 2.18 15.99 41.83
N GLN A 53 1.38 15.46 40.89
CA GLN A 53 0.76 14.14 41.01
C GLN A 53 0.86 13.40 39.67
N TRP A 54 1.25 12.13 39.74
CA TRP A 54 1.22 11.20 38.62
C TRP A 54 -0.23 11.04 38.14
N LYS A 55 -0.63 11.78 37.10
CA LYS A 55 -1.89 11.49 36.41
C LYS A 55 -1.74 10.16 35.68
N ASN A 56 -2.83 9.39 35.69
CA ASN A 56 -2.96 8.06 35.08
C ASN A 56 -2.16 7.89 33.79
N PRO A 57 -1.62 6.68 33.55
CA PRO A 57 -0.84 6.39 32.37
C PRO A 57 -1.64 6.72 31.10
N ALA A 58 -1.10 7.62 30.29
CA ALA A 58 -1.74 8.02 29.05
C ALA A 58 -1.57 6.90 28.02
N PHE A 59 -2.70 6.39 27.54
CA PHE A 59 -2.76 5.46 26.42
C PHE A 59 -2.85 6.25 25.11
N PHE A 60 -2.01 5.90 24.15
CA PHE A 60 -2.01 6.53 22.83
C PHE A 60 -2.26 5.49 21.73
N PRO A 61 -2.94 5.88 20.65
CA PRO A 61 -3.01 5.04 19.46
C PRO A 61 -1.63 4.96 18.81
N LEU A 62 -1.18 3.75 18.54
CA LEU A 62 0.05 3.46 17.82
C LEU A 62 -0.32 2.69 16.55
N LEU A 63 -0.09 3.33 15.40
CA LEU A 63 -0.14 2.67 14.10
C LEU A 63 1.30 2.35 13.66
N ARG A 64 1.53 1.09 13.26
CA ARG A 64 2.81 0.65 12.69
C ARG A 64 2.57 0.14 11.28
N ILE A 65 3.29 0.74 10.33
CA ILE A 65 3.30 0.33 8.92
C ILE A 65 4.71 -0.20 8.64
N ALA A 66 4.84 -1.49 8.35
CA ALA A 66 6.12 -2.13 8.12
C ALA A 66 5.97 -3.29 7.12
N GLY A 67 7.04 -3.58 6.39
CA GLY A 67 7.14 -4.74 5.51
C GLY A 67 7.83 -4.43 4.18
N LYS A 68 8.22 -5.49 3.45
CA LYS A 68 8.86 -5.37 2.12
C LYS A 68 8.00 -4.65 1.08
N TRP A 69 6.68 -4.62 1.29
CA TRP A 69 5.74 -3.93 0.40
C TRP A 69 5.93 -2.41 0.39
N LEU A 70 6.55 -1.81 1.41
CA LEU A 70 6.89 -0.39 1.39
C LEU A 70 7.90 -0.06 0.29
N ILE A 71 8.87 -0.96 0.03
CA ILE A 71 9.83 -0.83 -1.06
C ILE A 71 9.11 -0.91 -2.40
N GLN A 72 8.13 -1.84 -2.53
CA GLN A 72 7.29 -1.96 -3.72
C GLN A 72 6.42 -0.71 -3.96
N ALA A 73 6.04 -0.02 -2.88
CA ALA A 73 5.31 1.25 -2.93
C ALA A 73 6.22 2.47 -3.20
N GLY A 74 7.53 2.26 -3.42
CA GLY A 74 8.49 3.32 -3.75
C GLY A 74 9.12 4.03 -2.55
N PHE A 75 9.03 3.46 -1.34
CA PHE A 75 9.72 3.98 -0.16
C PHE A 75 11.05 3.27 0.07
N GLU A 76 12.10 4.05 0.32
CA GLU A 76 13.44 3.53 0.63
C GLU A 76 13.76 3.56 2.12
N SER A 77 14.73 2.74 2.54
CA SER A 77 15.21 2.71 3.91
C SER A 77 15.97 4.00 4.23
N GLY A 78 15.65 4.64 5.36
CA GLY A 78 16.26 5.92 5.77
C GLY A 78 15.73 7.14 5.01
N GLN A 79 14.79 6.95 4.08
CA GLN A 79 14.13 8.05 3.40
C GLN A 79 13.28 8.86 4.38
N ARG A 80 13.33 10.18 4.23
CA ARG A 80 12.43 11.09 4.94
C ARG A 80 11.07 11.06 4.27
N VAL A 81 10.01 10.98 5.06
CA VAL A 81 8.64 10.94 4.57
C VAL A 81 7.83 12.08 5.18
N ARG A 82 6.96 12.66 4.36
CA ARG A 82 5.94 13.61 4.79
C ARG A 82 4.67 12.85 5.14
N ILE A 83 4.12 13.16 6.30
CA ILE A 83 2.83 12.63 6.75
C ILE A 83 1.86 13.81 6.83
N THR A 84 0.86 13.80 5.95
CA THR A 84 -0.25 14.76 6.00
C THR A 84 -1.39 14.12 6.78
N VAL A 85 -1.92 14.86 7.75
CA VAL A 85 -2.99 14.40 8.65
C VAL A 85 -4.28 15.12 8.30
N GLU A 86 -5.27 14.35 7.88
CA GLU A 86 -6.64 14.80 7.62
C GLU A 86 -7.60 14.07 8.56
N HIS A 87 -8.84 14.55 8.67
CA HIS A 87 -9.84 13.88 9.49
C HIS A 87 -10.13 12.47 8.95
N GLY A 88 -9.80 11.43 9.73
CA GLY A 88 -9.99 10.03 9.35
C GLY A 88 -8.99 9.49 8.31
N ARG A 89 -7.96 10.26 7.92
CA ARG A 89 -7.04 9.88 6.84
C ARG A 89 -5.61 10.33 7.12
N LEU A 90 -4.66 9.43 6.85
CA LEU A 90 -3.23 9.71 6.86
C LEU A 90 -2.68 9.51 5.45
N ILE A 91 -2.02 10.52 4.90
CA ILE A 91 -1.37 10.43 3.60
C ILE A 91 0.13 10.47 3.83
N VAL A 92 0.83 9.40 3.44
CA VAL A 92 2.29 9.27 3.57
C VAL A 92 2.89 9.40 2.18
N THR A 93 3.79 10.37 1.99
CA THR A 93 4.51 10.58 0.74
C THR A 93 6.00 10.69 1.01
N PRO A 94 6.88 10.27 0.09
CA PRO A 94 8.29 10.60 0.19
C PRO A 94 8.52 12.12 0.07
N ASP A 95 9.55 12.64 0.77
CA ASP A 95 10.04 14.03 0.64
C ASP A 95 10.97 14.19 -0.58
#